data_AF-A0A9P7ELR2-F1
#
_entry.id   AF-A0A9P7ELR2-F1
#
_cell.length_a   1.000
_cell.length_b   1.000
_cell.length_c   1.000
_cell.angle_alpha   90.00
_cell.angle_beta   90.00
_cell.angle_gamma   90.00
#
_symmetry.space_group_name_H-M   'P 1'
#
loop_
_entity.id
_entity.type
_entity.pdbx_description
1 polymer ?
#
loop_
_entity_poly.entity_id
_entity_poly.type
_entity_poly.pdbx_seq_one_letter_code
_entity_poly.pdbx_strand_id
1 'polypeptide(L)'
;DLNATLNIIWNGGSKASAWLRDKLDSMKFALPAIYQPSSLIPLHLWRASPAMTNGNEQAHCNAYHEGVHLTLLASLMKGMRFD
;
A
#
# COMPACT_ATOMS: atom_id res chain seq x y z
N ASP A 1 -6.36 -11.55 11.26
CA ASP A 1 -6.95 -11.92 9.96
C ASP A 1 -7.48 -10.66 9.29
N LEU A 2 -7.03 -10.35 8.08
CA LEU A 2 -7.40 -9.11 7.37
C LEU A 2 -8.90 -9.07 7.07
N ASN A 3 -9.48 -10.19 6.62
CA ASN A 3 -10.88 -10.25 6.24
C ASN A 3 -11.79 -10.04 7.46
N ALA A 4 -11.46 -10.65 8.60
CA ALA A 4 -12.15 -10.40 9.86
C ALA A 4 -12.10 -8.91 10.24
N THR A 5 -10.94 -8.26 10.14
CA THR A 5 -10.79 -6.83 10.47
C THR A 5 -11.61 -5.94 9.52
N LEU A 6 -11.57 -6.20 8.21
CA LEU A 6 -12.37 -5.48 7.23
C LEU A 6 -13.86 -5.63 7.50
N ASN A 7 -14.30 -6.83 7.90
CA ASN A 7 -15.69 -7.11 8.21
C ASN A 7 -16.14 -6.39 9.50
N ILE A 8 -15.27 -6.27 10.50
CA ILE A 8 -15.54 -5.45 11.70
C ILE A 8 -15.74 -3.98 11.32
N ILE A 9 -14.88 -3.42 10.45
CA ILE A 9 -14.97 -2.02 10.01
C ILE A 9 -16.24 -1.80 9.17
N TRP A 10 -16.59 -2.73 8.29
CA TRP A 10 -17.83 -2.69 7.51
C TRP A 10 -19.08 -2.62 8.40
N ASN A 11 -19.07 -3.34 9.53
CA ASN A 11 -20.18 -3.38 10.48
C ASN A 11 -20.13 -2.23 11.51
N GLY A 12 -19.11 -1.36 11.48
CA GLY A 12 -18.93 -0.23 12.40
C GLY A 12 -19.86 0.97 12.15
N GLY A 13 -20.86 0.83 11.26
CA GLY A 13 -21.81 1.88 10.91
C GLY A 13 -21.39 2.73 9.68
N SER A 14 -22.24 3.68 9.31
CA SER A 14 -22.15 4.40 8.03
C SER A 14 -20.81 5.13 7.82
N LYS A 15 -20.26 5.75 8.86
CA LYS A 15 -18.97 6.44 8.80
C LYS A 15 -17.81 5.47 8.58
N ALA A 16 -17.81 4.33 9.27
CA ALA A 16 -16.76 3.32 9.14
C ALA A 16 -16.81 2.65 7.76
N SER A 17 -18.01 2.32 7.27
CA SER A 17 -18.19 1.80 5.92
C SER A 17 -17.78 2.80 4.83
N ALA A 18 -18.10 4.09 5.00
CA ALA A 18 -17.72 5.13 4.04
C ALA A 18 -16.21 5.37 4.04
N TRP A 19 -15.58 5.38 5.22
CA TRP A 19 -14.13 5.44 5.35
C TRP A 19 -13.46 4.24 4.66
N LEU A 20 -13.97 3.03 4.86
CA LEU A 20 -13.41 1.84 4.23
C LEU A 20 -13.58 1.86 2.71
N ARG A 21 -14.74 2.30 2.22
CA ARG A 21 -14.99 2.51 0.78
C ARG A 21 -14.02 3.52 0.18
N ASP A 22 -13.82 4.65 0.84
CA ASP A 22 -12.85 5.66 0.38
C ASP A 22 -11.42 5.09 0.27
N LYS A 23 -11.01 4.26 1.24
CA LYS A 23 -9.68 3.63 1.25
C LYS A 23 -9.53 2.49 0.24
N LEU A 24 -10.63 1.88 -0.20
CA LEU A 24 -10.64 0.86 -1.24
C LEU A 24 -10.76 1.46 -2.65
N ASP A 25 -11.63 2.44 -2.83
CA ASP A 25 -12.02 2.96 -4.15
C ASP A 25 -11.24 4.23 -4.53
N SER A 26 -11.20 5.24 -3.65
CA SER A 26 -10.58 6.54 -3.93
C SER A 26 -9.07 6.51 -3.70
N MET A 27 -8.64 5.81 -2.65
CA MET A 27 -7.27 5.87 -2.14
C MET A 27 -6.68 4.46 -2.06
N LYS A 28 -6.64 3.76 -3.21
CA LYS A 28 -6.18 2.36 -3.40
C LYS A 28 -4.83 2.02 -2.74
N PHE A 29 -4.05 3.05 -2.44
CA PHE A 29 -2.74 2.94 -1.81
C PHE A 29 -2.78 2.88 -0.26
N ALA A 30 -3.87 3.32 0.38
CA ALA A 30 -3.92 3.46 1.84
C ALA A 30 -3.83 2.11 2.59
N LEU A 31 -4.45 1.06 2.08
CA LEU A 31 -4.36 -0.30 2.64
C LEU A 31 -2.93 -0.89 2.50
N PRO A 32 -2.31 -0.87 1.31
CA PRO A 32 -0.89 -1.21 1.14
C PRO A 32 0.07 -0.40 2.04
N ALA A 33 -0.27 0.85 2.36
CA ALA A 33 0.54 1.69 3.24
C ALA A 33 0.55 1.20 4.68
N ILE A 34 -0.60 0.80 5.21
CA ILE A 34 -0.79 0.41 6.62
C ILE A 34 -0.64 -1.11 6.86
N TYR A 35 -0.77 -1.93 5.82
CA TYR A 35 -0.70 -3.38 5.90
C TYR A 35 0.24 -3.95 4.84
N GLN A 36 1.48 -4.25 5.25
CA GLN A 36 2.56 -4.68 4.37
C GLN A 36 2.23 -5.91 3.48
N PRO A 37 1.52 -6.95 3.94
CA PRO A 37 1.18 -8.09 3.08
C PRO A 37 0.24 -7.75 1.92
N SER A 38 -0.52 -6.65 2.02
CA SER A 38 -1.30 -6.12 0.88
C SER A 38 -0.49 -5.18 0.00
N SER A 39 0.74 -4.88 0.39
CA SER A 39 1.69 -4.06 -0.36
C SER A 39 2.57 -4.93 -1.24
N LEU A 40 2.86 -4.45 -2.45
CA LEU A 40 3.87 -5.05 -3.33
C LEU A 40 5.30 -4.56 -2.98
N ILE A 41 5.45 -3.83 -1.87
CA ILE A 41 6.71 -3.27 -1.40
C ILE A 41 7.45 -4.30 -0.53
N PRO A 42 8.73 -4.60 -0.82
CA PRO A 42 9.56 -5.45 0.03
C PRO A 42 9.63 -4.96 1.49
N LEU A 43 9.59 -5.88 2.45
CA LEU A 43 9.50 -5.56 3.88
C LEU A 43 10.62 -4.62 4.37
N HIS A 44 11.85 -4.77 3.86
CA HIS A 44 12.98 -3.92 4.25
C HIS A 44 12.78 -2.46 3.80
N LEU A 45 12.22 -2.23 2.61
CA LEU A 45 11.85 -0.91 2.11
C LEU A 45 10.64 -0.35 2.85
N TRP A 46 9.63 -1.18 3.09
CA TRP A 46 8.43 -0.80 3.83
C TRP A 46 8.73 -0.36 5.28
N ARG A 47 9.77 -0.93 5.89
CA ARG A 47 10.24 -0.57 7.24
C ARG A 47 11.30 0.53 7.28
N ALA A 48 11.91 0.87 6.14
CA ALA A 48 13.00 1.85 6.08
C ALA A 48 12.51 3.30 6.29
N SER A 49 11.21 3.54 6.16
CA SER A 49 10.64 4.88 6.35
C SER A 49 10.46 5.24 7.83
N PRO A 50 10.84 6.47 8.23
CA PRO A 50 10.54 6.98 9.56
C PRO A 50 9.03 7.06 9.82
N ALA A 51 8.62 6.82 11.07
CA ALA A 51 7.23 6.63 11.47
C ALA A 51 6.30 7.87 11.37
N MET A 52 6.76 9.00 10.82
CA MET A 52 6.03 10.27 10.89
C MET A 52 6.00 11.03 9.55
N THR A 53 4.78 11.49 9.22
CA THR A 53 4.35 12.45 8.17
C THR A 53 4.18 11.91 6.74
N ASN A 54 3.18 12.49 6.07
CA ASN A 54 2.84 12.49 4.62
C ASN A 54 3.92 11.96 3.67
N GLY A 55 5.19 12.37 3.84
CA GLY A 55 6.30 11.89 3.02
C GLY A 55 6.46 10.36 2.97
N ASN A 56 6.14 9.64 4.05
CA ASN A 56 6.14 8.17 4.05
C ASN A 56 5.00 7.59 3.21
N GLU A 57 3.79 8.12 3.39
CA GLU A 57 2.63 7.74 2.57
C GLU A 57 2.93 7.99 1.09
N GLN A 58 3.56 9.13 0.77
CA GLN A 58 3.97 9.46 -0.59
C GLN A 58 5.08 8.53 -1.12
N ALA A 59 6.09 8.19 -0.30
CA ALA A 59 7.18 7.30 -0.69
C ALA A 59 6.69 5.88 -0.95
N HIS A 60 5.84 5.35 -0.07
CA HIS A 60 5.19 4.07 -0.30
C HIS A 60 4.23 4.14 -1.50
N CYS A 61 3.51 5.25 -1.70
CA CYS A 61 2.62 5.46 -2.86
C CYS A 61 3.41 5.41 -4.17
N ASN A 62 4.55 6.08 -4.22
CA ASN A 62 5.43 6.07 -5.38
C ASN A 62 5.99 4.68 -5.64
N ALA A 63 6.50 3.99 -4.61
CA ALA A 63 7.02 2.63 -4.75
C ALA A 63 5.95 1.63 -5.20
N TYR A 64 4.72 1.77 -4.70
CA TYR A 64 3.58 0.95 -5.11
C TYR A 64 3.20 1.22 -6.57
N HIS A 65 3.05 2.49 -6.98
CA HIS A 65 2.71 2.82 -8.36
C HIS A 65 3.80 2.47 -9.36
N GLU A 66 5.07 2.61 -8.97
CA GLU A 66 6.20 2.11 -9.77
C GLU A 66 6.07 0.59 -10.00
N GLY A 67 5.64 -0.19 -9.00
CA GLY A 67 5.49 -1.64 -9.14
C GLY A 67 4.26 -2.10 -9.93
N VAL A 68 3.14 -1.38 -9.86
CA VAL A 68 1.83 -1.84 -10.36
C VAL A 68 1.65 -1.66 -11.89
N HIS A 69 2.47 -0.84 -12.53
CA HIS A 69 2.44 -0.63 -13.99
C HIS A 69 3.83 -0.66 -14.65
N LEU A 70 4.80 -1.30 -14.00
CA LEU A 70 6.15 -1.42 -14.55
C LEU A 70 6.12 -2.34 -15.78
N THR A 71 6.67 -1.89 -16.91
CA THR A 71 6.87 -2.76 -18.07
C THR A 71 7.89 -3.86 -17.74
N LEU A 72 7.80 -5.00 -18.43
CA LEU A 72 8.67 -6.16 -18.22
C LEU A 72 10.16 -5.80 -18.39
N LEU A 73 10.45 -4.90 -19.34
CA LEU A 73 11.79 -4.36 -19.56
C LEU A 73 12.28 -3.50 -18.38
N ALA A 74 11.43 -2.59 -17.87
CA ALA A 74 11.79 -1.74 -16.74
C ALA A 74 11.97 -2.54 -15.45
N SER A 75 11.24 -3.64 -15.26
CA SER A 75 11.44 -4.57 -14.14
C SER A 75 12.78 -5.29 -14.24
N LEU A 76 13.15 -5.76 -15.44
CA LEU A 76 14.43 -6.40 -15.67
C LEU A 76 15.61 -5.44 -15.43
N MET A 77 15.54 -4.22 -15.97
CA MET A 77 16.57 -3.18 -15.75
C MET A 77 16.72 -2.81 -14.27
N LYS A 78 15.63 -2.77 -13.51
CA LYS A 78 15.67 -2.48 -12.07
C LYS A 78 16.26 -3.66 -11.30
N GLY A 79 15.88 -4.90 -11.63
CA GLY A 79 16.43 -6.12 -11.03
C GLY A 79 17.95 -6.24 -11.22
N MET A 80 18.45 -5.98 -12.43
CA MET A 80 19.88 -5.99 -12.75
C MET A 80 20.72 -4.96 -11.98
N ARG A 81 20.10 -3.94 -11.39
CA ARG A 81 20.80 -2.90 -10.62
C ARG A 81 21.03 -3.32 -9.16
N PHE A 82 20.34 -4.35 -8.70
CA PHE A 82 20.41 -4.88 -7.34
C PHE A 82 21.04 -6.28 -7.26
N ASP A 83 21.45 -6.83 -8.41
CA ASP A 83 22.31 -8.03 -8.53
C ASP A 83 23.78 -7.60 -8.58
#